data_AF-A0A1B6CMI0-F1
#
_entry.id   AF-A0A1B6CMI0-F1
#
_cell.length_a   1.000
_cell.length_b   1.000
_cell.length_c   1.000
_cell.angle_alpha   90.00
_cell.angle_beta   90.00
_cell.angle_gamma   90.00
#
_symmetry.space_group_name_H-M   'P 1'
#
loop_
_entity.id
_entity.type
_entity.pdbx_description
1 polymer ?
#
loop_
_entity_poly.entity_id
_entity_poly.type
_entity_poly.pdbx_seq_one_letter_code
_entity_poly.pdbx_strand_id
1 'polypeptide(L)'
;MSERLNKLGLHFDELNKVRVIEPEAASKSSELRDQCRNFVDNITHFQNIVDGFVAMTDTLAQEVEKEKLKAITTRNLINSMEKQREANEQQYHALIIEKTTELERLRIQLLSLQKTISEQQEVIDNHLLN
;
A
#
# COMPACT_ATOMS: atom_id res chain seq x y z
N MET A 1 -5.19 -47.95 67.29
CA MET A 1 -6.30 -46.98 67.38
C MET A 1 -6.52 -46.28 66.05
N SER A 2 -5.45 -45.72 65.44
CA SER A 2 -5.43 -45.16 64.07
C SER A 2 -6.07 -46.07 63.01
N GLU A 3 -5.72 -47.36 62.97
CA GLU A 3 -6.29 -48.33 62.01
C GLU A 3 -7.82 -48.56 62.14
N ARG A 4 -8.37 -48.46 63.35
CA ARG A 4 -9.83 -48.61 63.58
C ARG A 4 -10.59 -47.36 63.15
N LEU A 5 -9.97 -46.20 63.28
CA LEU A 5 -10.53 -44.91 62.87
C LEU A 5 -10.48 -44.75 61.35
N ASN A 6 -9.40 -45.19 60.70
CA ASN A 6 -9.31 -45.26 59.24
C ASN A 6 -10.40 -46.19 58.65
N LYS A 7 -10.71 -47.32 59.30
CA LYS A 7 -11.83 -48.20 58.89
C LYS A 7 -13.22 -47.57 59.04
N LEU A 8 -13.34 -46.52 59.85
CA LEU A 8 -14.57 -45.72 60.02
C LEU A 8 -14.57 -44.46 59.13
N GLY A 9 -13.56 -44.27 58.28
CA GLY A 9 -13.41 -43.09 57.42
C GLY A 9 -12.98 -41.82 58.18
N LEU A 10 -12.39 -41.97 59.38
CA LEU A 10 -11.93 -40.87 60.21
C LEU A 10 -10.39 -40.80 60.19
N HIS A 11 -9.87 -39.65 59.79
CA HIS A 11 -8.45 -39.36 59.65
C HIS A 11 -8.05 -38.26 60.65
N PHE A 12 -6.80 -38.26 61.09
CA PHE A 12 -6.24 -37.13 61.85
C PHE A 12 -5.38 -36.27 60.94
N ASP A 13 -5.48 -34.95 61.07
CA ASP A 13 -4.57 -34.02 60.41
C ASP A 13 -3.31 -33.74 61.25
N GLU A 14 -2.37 -32.97 60.68
CA GLU A 14 -1.11 -32.57 61.32
C GLU A 14 -1.28 -31.78 62.63
N LEU A 15 -2.50 -31.31 62.93
CA LEU A 15 -2.88 -30.59 64.14
C LEU A 15 -3.71 -31.47 65.10
N ASN A 16 -3.71 -32.79 64.91
CA ASN A 16 -4.47 -33.78 65.68
C ASN A 16 -6.00 -33.56 65.66
N LYS A 17 -6.55 -32.89 64.64
CA LYS A 17 -7.99 -32.74 64.47
C LYS A 17 -8.55 -33.91 63.67
N VAL A 18 -9.72 -34.41 64.09
CA VAL A 18 -10.45 -35.45 63.37
C VAL A 18 -11.06 -34.87 62.09
N ARG A 19 -10.83 -35.52 60.95
CA ARG A 19 -11.34 -35.18 59.62
C ARG A 19 -12.01 -36.39 58.98
N VAL A 20 -13.01 -36.13 58.15
CA VAL A 20 -13.75 -37.15 57.39
C VAL A 20 -13.14 -37.39 56.00
N ILE A 21 -12.23 -36.50 55.58
CA ILE A 21 -11.48 -36.62 54.32
C ILE A 21 -10.02 -36.76 54.68
N GLU A 22 -9.33 -37.65 53.98
CA GLU A 22 -7.88 -37.81 54.10
C GLU A 22 -7.17 -36.46 53.85
N PRO A 23 -6.37 -35.96 54.81
CA PRO A 23 -5.75 -34.65 54.72
C PRO A 23 -4.88 -34.45 53.47
N GLU A 24 -4.16 -35.51 53.04
CA GLU A 24 -3.34 -35.48 51.83
C GLU A 24 -4.19 -35.35 50.56
N ALA A 25 -5.30 -36.09 50.47
CA ALA A 25 -6.23 -36.00 49.35
C ALA A 25 -6.91 -34.61 49.29
N ALA A 26 -7.27 -34.04 50.45
CA ALA A 26 -7.83 -32.69 50.53
C ALA A 26 -6.83 -31.61 50.10
N SER A 27 -5.57 -31.73 50.52
CA SER A 27 -4.49 -30.81 50.14
C SER A 27 -4.21 -30.86 48.64
N LYS A 28 -3.98 -32.06 48.08
CA LYS A 28 -3.75 -32.26 46.64
C LYS A 28 -4.93 -31.77 45.79
N SER A 29 -6.17 -31.98 46.26
CA SER A 29 -7.36 -31.49 45.56
C SER A 29 -7.45 -29.95 45.56
N SER A 30 -7.04 -29.30 46.64
CA SER A 30 -6.96 -27.83 46.69
C SER A 30 -5.87 -27.28 45.79
N GLU A 31 -4.68 -27.90 45.82
CA GLU A 31 -3.57 -27.51 44.95
C GLU A 31 -3.93 -27.68 43.47
N LEU A 32 -4.52 -28.81 43.10
CA LEU A 32 -5.01 -29.05 41.74
C LEU A 32 -6.04 -27.99 41.33
N ARG A 33 -6.98 -27.64 42.21
CA ARG A 33 -7.98 -26.60 41.93
C ARG A 33 -7.32 -25.25 41.63
N ASP A 34 -6.33 -24.87 42.43
CA ASP A 34 -5.65 -23.58 42.28
C ASP A 34 -4.76 -23.57 41.02
N GLN A 35 -4.09 -24.68 40.72
CA GLN A 35 -3.36 -24.86 39.45
C GLN A 35 -4.29 -24.80 38.23
N CYS A 36 -5.47 -25.45 38.28
CA CYS A 36 -6.46 -25.38 37.22
C CYS A 36 -6.96 -23.95 37.02
N ARG A 37 -7.18 -23.18 38.09
CA ARG A 37 -7.57 -21.77 38.00
C ARG A 37 -6.48 -20.95 37.29
N ASN A 38 -5.23 -21.07 37.75
CA ASN A 38 -4.10 -20.37 37.14
C ASN A 38 -3.93 -20.75 35.66
N PHE A 39 -4.15 -22.02 35.31
CA PHE A 39 -4.11 -22.47 33.92
C PHE A 39 -5.19 -21.79 33.06
N VAL A 40 -6.44 -21.74 33.55
CA VAL A 40 -7.53 -21.06 32.84
C VAL A 40 -7.23 -19.57 32.68
N ASP A 41 -6.73 -18.90 33.71
CA ASP A 41 -6.36 -17.49 33.65
C ASP A 41 -5.25 -17.24 32.62
N ASN A 42 -4.22 -18.09 32.60
CA ASN A 42 -3.13 -18.01 31.63
C ASN A 42 -3.60 -18.24 30.19
N ILE A 43 -4.49 -19.22 29.97
CA ILE A 43 -5.06 -19.48 28.64
C ILE A 43 -5.92 -18.32 28.17
N THR A 44 -6.73 -17.74 29.07
CA THR A 44 -7.55 -16.56 28.77
C THR A 44 -6.67 -15.36 28.41
N HIS A 45 -5.59 -15.14 29.14
CA HIS A 45 -4.62 -14.08 28.82
C HIS A 45 -3.95 -14.30 27.46
N PHE A 46 -3.53 -15.54 27.17
CA PHE A 46 -2.95 -15.89 25.88
C PHE A 46 -3.93 -15.66 24.73
N GLN A 47 -5.20 -16.06 24.89
CA GLN A 47 -6.25 -15.80 23.90
C GLN A 47 -6.39 -14.30 23.60
N ASN A 48 -6.45 -13.46 24.64
CA ASN A 48 -6.53 -12.01 24.47
C ASN A 48 -5.33 -11.43 23.70
N ILE A 49 -4.11 -11.95 23.92
CA ILE A 49 -2.93 -11.54 23.17
C ILE A 49 -3.06 -11.94 21.69
N VAL A 50 -3.48 -13.17 21.43
CA VAL A 50 -3.67 -13.68 20.07
C VAL A 50 -4.73 -12.86 19.34
N ASP A 51 -5.85 -12.57 19.96
CA ASP A 51 -6.92 -11.74 19.38
C ASP A 51 -6.42 -10.33 19.07
N GLY A 52 -5.63 -9.73 19.97
CA GLY A 52 -4.98 -8.44 19.73
C GLY A 52 -3.99 -8.49 18.56
N PHE A 53 -3.21 -9.57 18.44
CA PHE A 53 -2.27 -9.76 17.35
C PHE A 53 -2.97 -9.95 16.00
N VAL A 54 -4.08 -10.70 15.96
CA VAL A 54 -4.91 -10.87 14.77
C VAL A 54 -5.45 -9.50 14.33
N ALA A 55 -6.04 -8.72 15.23
CA ALA A 55 -6.57 -7.40 14.91
C ALA A 55 -5.48 -6.43 14.38
N MET A 56 -4.29 -6.48 14.97
CA MET A 56 -3.15 -5.68 14.50
C MET A 56 -2.69 -6.12 13.11
N THR A 57 -2.65 -7.42 12.85
CA THR A 57 -2.28 -7.99 11.55
C THR A 57 -3.29 -7.61 10.47
N ASP A 58 -4.60 -7.65 10.78
CA ASP A 58 -5.66 -7.24 9.87
C ASP A 58 -5.56 -5.74 9.52
N THR A 59 -5.28 -4.91 10.53
CA THR A 59 -5.08 -3.46 10.33
C THR A 59 -3.88 -3.21 9.42
N LEU A 60 -2.75 -3.88 9.68
CA LEU A 60 -1.55 -3.76 8.85
C LEU A 60 -1.81 -4.21 7.41
N ALA A 61 -2.55 -5.31 7.21
CA ALA A 61 -2.90 -5.79 5.89
C ALA A 61 -3.74 -4.77 5.10
N GLN A 62 -4.70 -4.11 5.75
CA GLN A 62 -5.51 -3.06 5.13
C GLN A 62 -4.67 -1.82 4.75
N GLU A 63 -3.74 -1.41 5.61
CA GLU A 63 -2.84 -0.29 5.32
C GLU A 63 -1.91 -0.58 4.15
N VAL A 64 -1.35 -1.80 4.10
CA VAL A 64 -0.49 -2.24 2.99
C VAL A 64 -1.26 -2.24 1.66
N GLU A 65 -2.48 -2.76 1.63
CA GLU A 65 -3.27 -2.78 0.40
C GLU A 65 -3.66 -1.36 -0.05
N LYS A 66 -3.96 -0.48 0.89
CA LYS A 66 -4.22 0.94 0.61
C LYS A 66 -3.01 1.64 -0.03
N GLU A 67 -1.82 1.47 0.54
CA GLU A 67 -0.61 2.08 -0.01
C GLU A 67 -0.20 1.45 -1.35
N LYS A 68 -0.38 0.14 -1.53
CA LYS A 68 -0.20 -0.54 -2.81
C LYS A 68 -1.12 0.04 -3.90
N LEU A 69 -2.40 0.25 -3.61
CA LEU A 69 -3.35 0.85 -4.56
C LEU A 69 -2.95 2.29 -4.95
N LYS A 70 -2.51 3.10 -3.98
CA LYS A 70 -1.98 4.44 -4.25
C LYS A 70 -0.76 4.38 -5.16
N ALA A 71 0.20 3.50 -4.86
CA ALA A 71 1.42 3.34 -5.65
C ALA A 71 1.11 2.93 -7.10
N ILE A 72 0.19 1.98 -7.31
CA ILE A 72 -0.26 1.56 -8.64
C ILE A 72 -0.91 2.73 -9.38
N THR A 73 -1.78 3.49 -8.70
CA THR A 73 -2.47 4.65 -9.30
C THR A 73 -1.47 5.72 -9.75
N THR A 74 -0.55 6.12 -8.87
CA THR A 74 0.50 7.09 -9.19
C THR A 74 1.38 6.62 -10.34
N ARG A 75 1.77 5.33 -10.34
CA ARG A 75 2.56 4.74 -11.43
C ARG A 75 1.82 4.80 -12.77
N ASN A 76 0.54 4.46 -12.78
CA ASN A 76 -0.28 4.52 -13.99
C ASN A 76 -0.43 5.96 -14.50
N LEU A 77 -0.60 6.93 -13.58
CA LEU A 77 -0.66 8.34 -13.94
C LEU A 77 0.65 8.79 -14.60
N ILE A 78 1.81 8.50 -14.00
CA ILE A 78 3.13 8.84 -14.56
C ILE A 78 3.31 8.23 -15.95
N ASN A 79 3.04 6.92 -16.10
CA ASN A 79 3.14 6.25 -17.39
C ASN A 79 2.23 6.88 -18.46
N SER A 80 1.02 7.31 -18.07
CA SER A 80 0.10 7.99 -19.00
C SER A 80 0.59 9.38 -19.37
N MET A 81 1.19 10.12 -18.44
CA MET A 81 1.79 11.44 -18.67
C MET A 81 3.00 11.35 -19.60
N GLU A 82 3.86 10.33 -19.45
CA GLU A 82 5.00 10.11 -20.35
C GLU A 82 4.53 9.89 -21.79
N LYS A 83 3.52 9.03 -22.00
CA LYS A 83 2.93 8.80 -23.33
C LYS A 83 2.31 10.06 -23.92
N GLN A 84 1.58 10.82 -23.10
CA GLN A 84 0.97 12.07 -23.54
C GLN A 84 2.04 13.10 -23.92
N ARG A 85 3.12 13.17 -23.14
CA ARG A 85 4.26 14.05 -23.42
C ARG A 85 4.92 13.69 -24.74
N GLU A 86 5.20 12.41 -24.98
CA GLU A 86 5.80 11.94 -26.24
C GLU A 86 4.90 12.26 -27.45
N ALA A 87 3.59 12.02 -27.33
CA ALA A 87 2.63 12.37 -28.37
C ALA A 87 2.60 13.88 -28.66
N ASN A 88 2.65 14.70 -27.60
CA ASN A 88 2.71 16.15 -27.74
C ASN A 88 4.01 16.61 -28.43
N GLU A 89 5.16 16.04 -28.05
CA GLU A 89 6.46 16.35 -28.66
C GLU A 89 6.44 16.02 -30.16
N GLN A 90 5.89 14.86 -30.56
CA GLN A 90 5.72 14.50 -31.97
C GLN A 90 4.79 15.48 -32.70
N GLN A 91 3.67 15.87 -32.08
CA GLN A 91 2.74 16.82 -32.67
C GLN A 91 3.38 18.21 -32.86
N TYR A 92 4.14 18.70 -31.88
CA TYR A 92 4.85 19.96 -32.00
C TYR A 92 5.93 19.89 -33.09
N HIS A 93 6.67 18.79 -33.21
CA HIS A 93 7.64 18.61 -34.28
C HIS A 93 6.97 18.62 -35.67
N ALA A 94 5.85 17.93 -35.84
CA ALA A 94 5.10 17.96 -37.09
C ALA A 94 4.66 19.38 -37.45
N LEU A 95 4.13 20.13 -36.48
CA LEU A 95 3.70 21.52 -36.67
C LEU A 95 4.87 22.45 -37.02
N ILE A 96 6.03 22.27 -36.38
CA ILE A 96 7.24 23.05 -36.69
C ILE A 96 7.67 22.80 -38.13
N ILE A 97 7.67 21.53 -38.58
CA ILE A 97 8.02 21.18 -39.96
C ILE A 97 7.04 21.83 -40.93
N GLU A 98 5.73 21.70 -40.69
CA GLU A 98 4.68 22.30 -41.52
C GLU A 98 4.89 23.80 -41.69
N LYS A 99 5.08 24.52 -40.58
CA LYS A 99 5.29 25.97 -40.59
C LYS A 99 6.60 26.38 -41.23
N THR A 100 7.66 25.60 -41.06
CA THR A 100 8.95 25.86 -41.71
C THR A 100 8.85 25.69 -43.22
N THR A 101 8.18 24.63 -43.69
CA THR A 101 7.93 24.41 -45.13
C THR A 101 7.05 25.50 -45.73
N GLU A 102 5.99 25.90 -45.02
CA GLU A 102 5.11 26.99 -45.45
C GLU A 102 5.88 28.32 -45.60
N LEU A 103 6.74 28.62 -44.62
CA LEU A 103 7.56 29.83 -44.64
C LEU A 103 8.55 29.83 -45.81
N GLU A 104 9.22 28.72 -46.07
CA GLU A 104 10.17 28.61 -47.19
C GLU A 104 9.47 28.75 -48.55
N ARG A 105 8.28 28.16 -48.70
CA ARG A 105 7.44 28.35 -49.89
C ARG A 105 7.13 29.83 -50.11
N LEU A 106 6.72 30.55 -49.06
CA LEU A 106 6.40 31.97 -49.14
C LEU A 106 7.63 32.81 -49.49
N ARG A 107 8.82 32.48 -48.96
CA ARG A 107 10.08 33.15 -49.32
C ARG A 107 10.41 32.99 -50.80
N ILE A 108 10.30 31.78 -51.35
CA ILE A 108 10.55 31.53 -52.78
C ILE A 108 9.57 32.32 -53.64
N GLN A 109 8.29 32.36 -53.26
CA GLN A 109 7.27 33.15 -53.97
C GLN A 109 7.59 34.65 -53.95
N LEU A 110 8.02 35.19 -52.81
CA LEU A 110 8.42 36.59 -52.68
C LEU A 110 9.60 36.93 -53.60
N LEU A 111 10.65 36.10 -53.61
CA LEU A 111 11.81 36.30 -54.48
C LEU A 111 11.44 36.27 -55.97
N SER A 112 10.55 35.34 -56.37
CA SER A 112 10.06 35.26 -57.75
C SER A 112 9.30 36.51 -58.18
N LEU A 113 8.45 37.05 -57.29
CA LEU A 113 7.70 38.27 -57.54
C LEU A 113 8.62 39.49 -57.64
N GLN A 114 9.61 39.60 -56.74
CA GLN A 114 10.60 40.67 -56.80
C GLN A 114 11.40 40.65 -58.10
N LYS A 115 11.79 39.46 -58.58
CA LYS A 115 12.45 39.31 -59.88
C LYS A 115 11.55 39.79 -61.02
N THR A 116 10.28 39.36 -61.03
CA THR A 116 9.30 39.77 -62.06
C THR A 116 9.10 41.28 -62.07
N ILE A 117 9.01 41.91 -60.89
CA ILE A 117 8.90 43.38 -60.75
C ILE A 117 10.13 44.07 -61.33
N SER A 118 11.34 43.58 -61.02
CA SER A 118 12.58 44.14 -61.57
C SER A 118 12.63 44.05 -63.09
N GLU A 119 12.28 42.90 -63.66
CA GLU A 119 12.22 42.68 -65.11
C GLU A 119 11.19 43.60 -65.78
N GLN A 120 10.01 43.79 -65.16
CA GLN A 120 8.99 44.71 -65.66
C GLN A 120 9.47 46.16 -65.62
N GLN A 121 10.19 46.57 -64.57
CA GLN A 121 10.74 47.91 -64.45
C GLN A 121 11.80 48.17 -65.54
N GLU A 122 12.69 47.21 -65.81
CA GLU A 122 13.66 47.33 -66.91
C GLU A 122 12.98 47.48 -68.27
N VAL A 123 11.89 46.73 -68.52
CA VAL A 123 11.12 46.85 -69.76
C VAL A 123 10.48 48.25 -69.88
N ILE A 124 9.89 48.76 -68.80
CA ILE A 124 9.32 50.11 -68.77
C ILE A 124 10.39 51.16 -69.05
N ASP A 125 11.53 51.08 -68.36
CA ASP A 125 12.61 52.05 -68.49
C ASP A 125 13.18 52.05 -69.93
N ASN A 126 13.36 50.88 -70.54
CA ASN A 126 13.80 50.73 -71.94
C ASN A 126 12.78 51.27 -72.96
N HIS A 127 11.47 51.23 -72.66
CA HIS A 127 10.43 51.78 -73.52
C HIS A 127 10.18 53.28 -73.31
N LEU A 128 10.58 53.85 -72.18
CA LEU A 128 10.50 55.29 -71.90
C LEU A 128 11.75 56.07 -72.38
N LEU A 129 12.88 55.39 -72.55
CA LEU A 129 14.15 55.97 -73.02
C LEU A 129 14.36 55.89 -74.55
N ASN A 130 13.47 55.21 -75.27
CA ASN A 130 13.37 55.22 -76.75
C ASN A 130 12.15 56.03 -77.20
#